data_AF-A0AAU0SHN4-F1
#
_entry.id   AF-A0AAU0SHN4-F1
#
_cell.length_a   1.000
_cell.length_b   1.000
_cell.length_c   1.000
_cell.angle_alpha   90.00
_cell.angle_beta   90.00
_cell.angle_gamma   90.00
#
_symmetry.space_group_name_H-M   'P 1'
#
loop_
_entity.id
_entity.type
_entity.pdbx_description
1 polymer ?
#
loop_
_entity_poly.entity_id
_entity_poly.type
_entity_poly.pdbx_seq_one_letter_code
_entity_poly.pdbx_strand_id
1 'polypeptide(L)'
;MRKSLLVLLLWAPFATALIVQPTERLDQAAQQAIQHFLLHNRIFDSPHDLDNAPYIIAAQGGRVLGANDERVHARGHLDPAQPSYGIFRRGKAYTDPVTQELLGINADDIGTARFVLADSLTTLAVQRVTQEIRPGDRLLRAEPPVALASLEPCKPAPLITGHIIDIPKGVTQIGVLDAVTLNKGRRDGLMEGQLLTVIKAGATVRDALTGTPTPLPDERAGTLLVFRTYEKLSYALVLSASRSLAVQDRFETAQQAQ
;
A
#
# COMPACT_ATOMS: atom_id res chain seq x y z
N MET A 1 -52.39 -61.85 -26.61
CA MET A 1 -51.28 -62.15 -25.67
C MET A 1 -50.45 -60.88 -25.49
N ARG A 2 -50.16 -60.55 -24.22
CA ARG A 2 -49.47 -59.34 -23.74
C ARG A 2 -48.06 -59.20 -24.31
N LYS A 3 -47.58 -57.95 -24.43
CA LYS A 3 -46.26 -57.49 -23.94
C LYS A 3 -46.16 -55.96 -24.04
N SER A 4 -46.44 -55.29 -22.92
CA SER A 4 -46.09 -53.88 -22.69
C SER A 4 -44.56 -53.74 -22.64
N LEU A 5 -44.01 -52.76 -23.36
CA LEU A 5 -42.62 -52.36 -23.21
C LEU A 5 -42.56 -51.24 -22.17
N LEU A 6 -41.81 -51.48 -21.10
CA LEU A 6 -41.71 -50.65 -19.91
C LEU A 6 -40.61 -49.59 -20.11
N VAL A 7 -40.99 -48.32 -19.97
CA VAL A 7 -40.07 -47.16 -19.97
C VAL A 7 -39.33 -47.14 -18.64
N LEU A 8 -38.00 -47.22 -18.69
CA LEU A 8 -37.11 -47.03 -17.54
C LEU A 8 -36.43 -45.66 -17.68
N LEU A 9 -37.03 -44.64 -17.06
CA LEU A 9 -36.41 -43.33 -16.86
C LEU A 9 -35.49 -43.42 -15.63
N LEU A 10 -34.19 -43.46 -15.89
CA LEU A 10 -33.15 -43.42 -14.87
C LEU A 10 -33.04 -41.99 -14.33
N TRP A 11 -33.53 -41.74 -13.11
CA TRP A 11 -33.28 -40.50 -12.38
C TRP A 11 -31.87 -40.57 -11.77
N ALA A 12 -30.93 -39.78 -12.31
CA ALA A 12 -29.66 -39.52 -11.63
C ALA A 12 -29.83 -38.26 -10.77
N PRO A 13 -29.51 -38.29 -9.46
CA PRO A 13 -29.47 -37.08 -8.66
C PRO A 13 -28.30 -36.22 -9.15
N PHE A 14 -28.60 -35.03 -9.65
CA PHE A 14 -27.60 -33.98 -9.88
C PHE A 14 -26.97 -33.63 -8.54
N ALA A 15 -25.82 -34.22 -8.24
CA ALA A 15 -24.94 -33.70 -7.20
C ALA A 15 -24.49 -32.31 -7.68
N THR A 16 -25.13 -31.28 -7.14
CA THR A 16 -24.73 -29.90 -7.36
C THR A 16 -23.39 -29.74 -6.66
N ALA A 17 -22.29 -29.92 -7.40
CA ALA A 17 -21.00 -29.45 -6.95
C ALA A 17 -21.15 -27.96 -6.69
N LEU A 18 -21.03 -27.55 -5.43
CA LEU A 18 -20.84 -26.15 -5.06
C LEU A 18 -19.54 -25.72 -5.73
N ILE A 19 -19.66 -25.14 -6.91
CA ILE A 19 -18.55 -24.43 -7.56
C ILE A 19 -18.28 -23.25 -6.64
N VAL A 20 -17.26 -23.40 -5.79
CA VAL A 20 -16.65 -22.29 -5.06
C VAL A 20 -16.26 -21.28 -6.13
N GLN A 21 -16.92 -20.12 -6.13
CA GLN A 21 -16.60 -19.04 -7.06
C GLN A 21 -15.11 -18.68 -6.88
N PRO A 22 -14.32 -18.55 -7.96
CA PRO A 22 -12.95 -18.07 -7.84
C PRO A 22 -13.02 -16.67 -7.20
N THR A 23 -12.20 -16.45 -6.19
CA THR A 23 -11.99 -15.16 -5.53
C THR A 23 -12.11 -14.00 -6.51
N GLU A 24 -13.00 -13.05 -6.22
CA GLU A 24 -13.19 -11.86 -7.05
C GLU A 24 -11.82 -11.26 -7.38
N ARG A 25 -11.47 -11.26 -8.67
CA ARG A 25 -10.33 -10.49 -9.15
C ARG A 25 -10.56 -9.05 -8.69
N LEU A 26 -9.53 -8.41 -8.13
CA LEU A 26 -9.60 -6.97 -7.90
C LEU A 26 -10.12 -6.30 -9.16
N ASP A 27 -11.10 -5.40 -9.02
CA ASP A 27 -11.57 -4.65 -10.16
C ASP A 27 -10.46 -3.79 -10.75
N GLN A 28 -10.64 -3.33 -12.00
CA GLN A 28 -9.61 -2.56 -12.68
C GLN A 28 -9.31 -1.24 -11.96
N ALA A 29 -10.32 -0.64 -11.31
CA ALA A 29 -10.17 0.61 -10.59
C ALA A 29 -9.23 0.48 -9.38
N ALA A 30 -9.40 -0.57 -8.57
CA ALA A 30 -8.54 -0.89 -7.44
C ALA A 30 -7.12 -1.22 -7.89
N GLN A 31 -6.95 -1.99 -8.98
CA GLN A 31 -5.63 -2.27 -9.54
C GLN A 31 -4.91 -0.99 -9.97
N GLN A 32 -5.62 -0.09 -10.67
CA GLN A 32 -5.07 1.19 -11.10
C GLN A 32 -4.72 2.10 -9.92
N ALA A 33 -5.58 2.16 -8.90
CA ALA A 33 -5.33 2.93 -7.68
C ALA A 33 -4.06 2.45 -6.96
N ILE A 34 -3.90 1.13 -6.80
CA ILE A 34 -2.70 0.53 -6.20
C ILE A 34 -1.45 0.83 -7.03
N GLN A 35 -1.50 0.61 -8.34
CA GLN A 35 -0.35 0.87 -9.22
C GLN A 35 0.08 2.33 -9.16
N HIS A 36 -0.86 3.27 -9.30
CA HIS A 36 -0.58 4.69 -9.22
C HIS A 36 -0.01 5.09 -7.85
N PHE A 37 -0.52 4.50 -6.77
CA PHE A 37 0.00 4.75 -5.43
C PHE A 37 1.45 4.27 -5.28
N LEU A 38 1.76 3.05 -5.73
CA LEU A 38 3.10 2.45 -5.63
C LEU A 38 4.15 3.17 -6.49
N LEU A 39 3.75 3.86 -7.57
CA LEU A 39 4.67 4.66 -8.38
C LEU A 39 5.27 5.84 -7.62
N HIS A 40 4.53 6.39 -6.65
CA HIS A 40 4.88 7.64 -5.99
C HIS A 40 5.22 7.50 -4.51
N ASN A 41 5.00 6.32 -3.92
CA ASN A 41 5.19 6.07 -2.50
C ASN A 41 6.05 4.83 -2.28
N ARG A 42 7.12 5.00 -1.51
CA ARG A 42 8.02 3.91 -1.13
C ARG A 42 8.45 4.09 0.32
N ILE A 43 8.40 3.01 1.09
CA ILE A 43 8.87 3.00 2.47
C ILE A 43 10.25 2.35 2.56
N PHE A 44 11.06 2.92 3.44
CA PHE A 44 12.27 2.31 3.97
C PHE A 44 12.07 1.97 5.45
N ASP A 45 12.45 0.75 5.83
CA ASP A 45 12.33 0.27 7.22
C ASP A 45 13.29 1.02 8.16
N SER A 46 14.46 1.42 7.67
CA SER A 46 15.47 2.17 8.42
C SER A 46 15.90 3.47 7.72
N PRO A 47 16.16 4.57 8.46
CA PRO A 47 16.79 5.76 7.91
C PRO A 47 18.13 5.45 7.22
N HIS A 48 18.88 4.48 7.75
CA HIS A 48 20.21 4.12 7.25
C HIS A 48 20.15 3.57 5.82
N ASP A 49 19.05 2.91 5.43
CA ASP A 49 18.91 2.35 4.09
C ASP A 49 18.86 3.46 3.03
N LEU A 50 18.22 4.58 3.37
CA LEU A 50 18.17 5.76 2.53
C LEU A 50 19.48 6.57 2.62
N ASP A 51 20.09 6.64 3.80
CA ASP A 51 21.30 7.44 4.02
C ASP A 51 22.53 6.88 3.28
N ASN A 52 22.59 5.57 3.07
CA ASN A 52 23.65 4.90 2.34
C ASN A 52 23.41 4.83 0.82
N ALA A 53 22.23 5.23 0.34
CA ALA A 53 21.91 5.21 -1.07
C ALA A 53 22.78 6.20 -1.88
N PRO A 54 23.15 5.87 -3.14
CA PRO A 54 23.77 6.83 -4.05
C PRO A 54 22.95 8.12 -4.12
N TYR A 55 23.60 9.25 -4.33
CA TYR A 55 22.94 10.56 -4.25
C TYR A 55 23.40 11.52 -5.34
N ILE A 56 22.54 12.48 -5.65
CA ILE A 56 22.79 13.54 -6.62
C ILE A 56 23.67 14.60 -5.97
N ILE A 57 24.75 14.98 -6.65
CA ILE A 57 25.67 16.03 -6.20
C ILE A 57 25.32 17.37 -6.83
N ALA A 58 25.05 17.34 -8.13
CA ALA A 58 24.78 18.50 -8.92
C ALA A 58 24.02 18.07 -10.17
N ALA A 59 23.47 19.03 -10.88
CA ALA A 59 23.16 18.80 -12.27
C ALA A 59 23.70 19.93 -13.14
N GLN A 60 23.67 19.64 -14.43
CA GLN A 60 24.43 20.37 -15.42
C GLN A 60 23.91 21.82 -15.54
N GLY A 61 24.78 22.79 -15.33
CA GLY A 61 24.49 24.22 -15.61
C GLY A 61 24.10 25.09 -14.40
N GLY A 62 24.07 24.57 -13.18
CA GLY A 62 23.92 25.37 -11.95
C GLY A 62 22.60 26.15 -11.84
N ARG A 63 21.58 25.78 -12.62
CA ARG A 63 20.23 26.37 -12.61
C ARG A 63 19.25 25.41 -11.95
N VAL A 64 18.08 25.90 -11.57
CA VAL A 64 16.96 25.10 -11.03
C VAL A 64 16.60 23.99 -12.02
N LEU A 65 16.74 22.74 -11.57
CA LEU A 65 16.73 21.53 -12.40
C LEU A 65 15.33 20.96 -12.41
N GLY A 66 14.59 21.33 -13.44
CA GLY A 66 13.18 21.00 -13.60
C GLY A 66 12.81 20.57 -15.01
N ALA A 67 13.80 20.31 -15.89
CA ALA A 67 13.54 19.96 -17.28
C ALA A 67 13.89 18.50 -17.58
N ASN A 68 12.99 17.82 -18.30
CA ASN A 68 13.27 16.50 -18.88
C ASN A 68 14.50 16.56 -19.80
N ASP A 69 15.24 15.46 -19.90
CA ASP A 69 16.50 15.30 -20.65
C ASP A 69 17.72 16.08 -20.11
N GLU A 70 17.59 16.74 -18.97
CA GLU A 70 18.73 17.33 -18.27
C GLU A 70 19.66 16.26 -17.68
N ARG A 71 20.96 16.55 -17.60
CA ARG A 71 21.95 15.62 -17.03
C ARG A 71 22.22 15.95 -15.58
N VAL A 72 22.13 14.93 -14.73
CA VAL A 72 22.50 14.99 -13.31
C VAL A 72 23.75 14.17 -13.06
N HIS A 73 24.56 14.60 -12.09
CA HIS A 73 25.76 13.89 -11.65
C HIS A 73 25.55 13.34 -10.25
N ALA A 74 25.87 12.07 -10.09
CA ALA A 74 25.64 11.30 -8.88
C ALA A 74 26.92 10.66 -8.36
N ARG A 75 26.94 10.41 -7.05
CA ARG A 75 28.00 9.68 -6.37
C ARG A 75 27.44 8.46 -5.66
N GLY A 76 28.22 7.40 -5.67
CA GLY A 76 27.88 6.09 -5.13
C GLY A 76 27.96 5.02 -6.22
N HIS A 77 27.78 3.77 -5.81
CA HIS A 77 27.83 2.64 -6.74
C HIS A 77 26.48 2.45 -7.43
N LEU A 78 26.40 2.87 -8.69
CA LEU A 78 25.25 2.64 -9.56
C LEU A 78 25.62 1.54 -10.56
N ASP A 79 24.79 0.52 -10.63
CA ASP A 79 24.92 -0.60 -11.55
C ASP A 79 24.58 -0.13 -12.98
N PRO A 80 25.55 -0.20 -13.93
CA PRO A 80 25.33 0.19 -15.32
C PRO A 80 24.34 -0.71 -16.07
N ALA A 81 24.12 -1.94 -15.59
CA ALA A 81 23.15 -2.86 -16.20
C ALA A 81 21.69 -2.45 -15.91
N GLN A 82 21.47 -1.56 -14.94
CA GLN A 82 20.14 -1.04 -14.61
C GLN A 82 19.76 0.10 -15.56
N PRO A 83 18.65 -0.01 -16.30
CA PRO A 83 18.30 0.97 -17.32
C PRO A 83 17.78 2.29 -16.73
N SER A 84 17.18 2.25 -15.53
CA SER A 84 16.55 3.42 -14.90
C SER A 84 16.65 3.36 -13.38
N TYR A 85 16.78 4.54 -12.78
CA TYR A 85 16.80 4.80 -11.35
C TYR A 85 15.69 5.77 -11.00
N GLY A 86 15.01 5.54 -9.88
CA GLY A 86 14.13 6.53 -9.28
C GLY A 86 14.95 7.52 -8.45
N ILE A 87 14.56 8.78 -8.49
CA ILE A 87 15.10 9.87 -7.69
C ILE A 87 14.11 10.10 -6.56
N PHE A 88 14.59 10.02 -5.33
CA PHE A 88 13.75 10.11 -4.15
C PHE A 88 14.33 11.07 -3.12
N ARG A 89 13.45 11.69 -2.34
CA ARG A 89 13.81 12.53 -1.22
C ARG A 89 13.26 11.95 0.07
N ARG A 90 13.98 12.15 1.18
CA ARG A 90 13.47 11.77 2.50
C ARG A 90 12.21 12.58 2.82
N GLY A 91 11.09 11.89 2.95
CA GLY A 91 9.80 12.44 3.30
C GLY A 91 9.47 12.25 4.78
N LYS A 92 8.19 11.97 5.05
CA LYS A 92 7.63 11.80 6.40
C LYS A 92 8.15 10.53 7.08
N ALA A 93 8.48 10.64 8.36
CA ALA A 93 8.74 9.48 9.23
C ALA A 93 7.43 8.98 9.86
N TYR A 94 7.20 7.68 9.80
CA TYR A 94 6.05 7.03 10.39
C TYR A 94 6.42 6.45 11.76
N THR A 95 5.62 6.81 12.76
CA THR A 95 5.82 6.39 14.14
C THR A 95 4.54 5.73 14.64
N ASP A 96 4.67 4.67 15.44
CA ASP A 96 3.53 4.03 16.07
C ASP A 96 2.88 4.98 17.09
N PRO A 97 1.56 5.24 17.00
CA PRO A 97 0.89 6.19 17.89
C PRO A 97 0.88 5.73 19.36
N VAL A 98 0.98 4.42 19.61
CA VAL A 98 0.94 3.83 20.95
C VAL A 98 2.35 3.68 21.51
N THR A 99 3.26 3.06 20.77
CA THR A 99 4.61 2.72 21.29
C THR A 99 5.65 3.79 21.03
N GLN A 100 5.36 4.78 20.18
CA GLN A 100 6.31 5.79 19.71
C GLN A 100 7.53 5.20 18.97
N GLU A 101 7.43 3.95 18.51
CA GLU A 101 8.48 3.30 17.73
C GLU A 101 8.51 3.84 16.29
N LEU A 102 9.70 4.10 15.74
CA LEU A 102 9.87 4.36 14.31
C LEU A 102 9.53 3.11 13.50
N LEU A 103 8.52 3.24 12.63
CA LEU A 103 8.01 2.18 11.77
C LEU A 103 8.65 2.20 10.38
N GLY A 104 8.99 3.39 9.88
CA GLY A 104 9.61 3.55 8.58
C GLY A 104 9.62 5.00 8.12
N ILE A 105 10.23 5.26 6.96
CA ILE A 105 10.32 6.59 6.37
C ILE A 105 9.81 6.55 4.94
N ASN A 106 8.97 7.51 4.58
CA ASN A 106 8.56 7.72 3.20
C ASN A 106 9.72 8.26 2.37
N ALA A 107 9.90 7.70 1.18
CA ALA A 107 10.72 8.25 0.13
C ALA A 107 9.79 8.93 -0.89
N ASP A 108 9.81 10.25 -0.90
CA ASP A 108 9.02 11.07 -1.81
C ASP A 108 9.59 10.96 -3.23
N ASP A 109 8.76 10.62 -4.21
CA ASP A 109 9.14 10.52 -5.62
C ASP A 109 9.42 11.89 -6.22
N ILE A 110 10.69 12.14 -6.58
CA ILE A 110 11.17 13.37 -7.23
C ILE A 110 11.26 13.19 -8.75
N GLY A 111 11.49 11.96 -9.23
CA GLY A 111 11.62 11.69 -10.65
C GLY A 111 12.26 10.36 -11.00
N THR A 112 12.61 10.20 -12.28
CA THR A 112 13.40 9.06 -12.76
C THR A 112 14.53 9.53 -13.66
N ALA A 113 15.63 8.79 -13.68
CA ALA A 113 16.76 9.04 -14.56
C ALA A 113 17.35 7.74 -15.12
N ARG A 114 17.78 7.77 -16.37
CA ARG A 114 18.49 6.66 -17.03
C ARG A 114 19.99 6.79 -16.82
N PHE A 115 20.64 5.64 -16.67
CA PHE A 115 22.09 5.56 -16.66
C PHE A 115 22.66 6.00 -18.02
N VAL A 116 23.74 6.80 -18.01
CA VAL A 116 24.44 7.21 -19.24
C VAL A 116 25.87 6.68 -19.22
N LEU A 117 26.66 7.12 -18.24
CA LEU A 117 28.06 6.74 -18.09
C LEU A 117 28.49 6.87 -16.63
N ALA A 118 29.49 6.08 -16.23
CA ALA A 118 30.17 6.23 -14.96
C ALA A 118 31.64 6.62 -15.20
N ASP A 119 32.04 7.75 -14.62
CA ASP A 119 33.44 8.17 -14.51
C ASP A 119 33.84 8.31 -13.03
N SER A 120 34.46 9.43 -12.64
CA SER A 120 34.56 9.89 -11.25
C SER A 120 33.19 10.09 -10.58
N LEU A 121 32.19 10.50 -11.35
CA LEU A 121 30.78 10.64 -11.01
C LEU A 121 29.97 9.87 -12.05
N THR A 122 28.81 9.38 -11.63
CA THR A 122 27.86 8.80 -12.58
C THR A 122 27.03 9.90 -13.18
N THR A 123 27.01 9.97 -14.51
CA THR A 123 26.10 10.87 -15.23
C THR A 123 24.82 10.12 -15.57
N LEU A 124 23.69 10.72 -15.24
CA LEU A 124 22.36 10.21 -15.52
C LEU A 124 21.60 11.24 -16.35
N ALA A 125 20.72 10.79 -17.24
CA ALA A 125 19.80 11.66 -17.96
C ALA A 125 18.40 11.55 -17.35
N VAL A 126 17.84 12.68 -16.94
CA VAL A 126 16.53 12.74 -16.30
C VAL A 126 15.44 12.42 -17.32
N GLN A 127 14.54 11.50 -16.97
CA GLN A 127 13.43 11.05 -17.82
C GLN A 127 12.10 11.65 -17.38
N ARG A 128 11.91 11.81 -16.07
CA ARG A 128 10.69 12.35 -15.47
C ARG A 128 11.06 13.17 -14.24
N VAL A 129 10.37 14.29 -14.07
CA VAL A 129 10.48 15.16 -12.90
C VAL A 129 9.09 15.42 -12.34
N THR A 130 8.87 15.12 -11.06
CA THR A 130 7.66 15.50 -10.31
C THR A 130 7.90 16.68 -9.40
N GLN A 131 9.14 16.84 -8.92
CA GLN A 131 9.59 17.96 -8.12
C GLN A 131 11.02 18.34 -8.52
N GLU A 132 11.41 19.57 -8.23
CA GLU A 132 12.78 20.04 -8.45
C GLU A 132 13.81 19.07 -7.84
N ILE A 133 14.75 18.62 -8.68
CA ILE A 133 15.86 17.75 -8.27
C ILE A 133 16.93 18.60 -7.59
N ARG A 134 17.38 18.17 -6.40
CA ARG A 134 18.32 18.90 -5.56
C ARG A 134 19.54 18.06 -5.20
N PRO A 135 20.69 18.69 -4.91
CA PRO A 135 21.80 18.01 -4.26
C PRO A 135 21.34 17.31 -2.97
N GLY A 136 21.72 16.05 -2.82
CA GLY A 136 21.32 15.19 -1.70
C GLY A 136 20.10 14.30 -1.98
N ASP A 137 19.37 14.51 -3.08
CA ASP A 137 18.34 13.56 -3.50
C ASP A 137 18.96 12.19 -3.79
N ARG A 138 18.28 11.12 -3.39
CA ARG A 138 18.77 9.74 -3.40
C ARG A 138 18.35 9.02 -4.65
N LEU A 139 19.23 8.16 -5.15
CA LEU A 139 19.00 7.32 -6.31
C LEU A 139 18.78 5.90 -5.87
N LEU A 140 17.62 5.37 -6.24
CA LEU A 140 17.18 4.04 -5.87
C LEU A 140 16.85 3.26 -7.13
N ARG A 141 17.16 1.96 -7.11
CA ARG A 141 16.74 1.07 -8.19
C ARG A 141 15.22 1.03 -8.24
N ALA A 142 14.67 1.01 -9.45
CA ALA A 142 13.25 0.73 -9.63
C ALA A 142 12.93 -0.64 -9.03
N GLU A 143 11.85 -0.72 -8.26
CA GLU A 143 11.36 -2.01 -7.79
C GLU A 143 10.53 -2.66 -8.90
N PRO A 144 10.59 -3.99 -9.05
CA PRO A 144 9.68 -4.68 -9.94
C PRO A 144 8.23 -4.41 -9.51
N PRO A 145 7.29 -4.29 -10.47
CA PRO A 145 5.87 -4.14 -10.15
C PRO A 145 5.39 -5.28 -9.23
N VAL A 146 4.55 -4.95 -8.25
CA VAL A 146 3.87 -5.96 -7.43
C VAL A 146 2.93 -6.76 -8.31
N ALA A 147 3.05 -8.09 -8.29
CA ALA A 147 2.16 -8.99 -9.01
C ALA A 147 0.80 -9.06 -8.32
N LEU A 148 -0.07 -8.08 -8.59
CA LEU A 148 -1.43 -8.00 -8.01
C LEU A 148 -2.32 -9.22 -8.37
N ALA A 149 -1.94 -9.99 -9.38
CA ALA A 149 -2.66 -11.18 -9.85
C ALA A 149 -2.51 -12.40 -8.93
N SER A 150 -1.64 -12.34 -7.90
CA SER A 150 -1.32 -13.45 -7.01
C SER A 150 -1.77 -13.23 -5.57
N LEU A 151 -2.64 -12.24 -5.32
CA LEU A 151 -3.24 -12.03 -4.00
C LEU A 151 -4.25 -13.15 -3.71
N GLU A 152 -3.76 -14.36 -3.42
CA GLU A 152 -4.58 -15.47 -3.00
C GLU A 152 -5.11 -15.22 -1.57
N PRO A 153 -6.37 -15.58 -1.29
CA PRO A 153 -6.96 -15.42 0.04
C PRO A 153 -6.15 -16.23 1.05
N CYS A 154 -5.67 -15.54 2.07
CA CYS A 154 -4.72 -16.12 3.01
C CYS A 154 -5.38 -17.16 3.94
N LYS A 155 -4.56 -18.11 4.40
CA LYS A 155 -4.83 -19.02 5.54
C LYS A 155 -5.37 -18.24 6.74
N PRO A 156 -6.17 -18.84 7.66
CA PRO A 156 -6.67 -18.14 8.84
C PRO A 156 -5.57 -17.39 9.58
N ALA A 157 -5.60 -16.07 9.48
CA ALA A 157 -4.60 -15.21 10.06
C ALA A 157 -4.91 -15.00 11.55
N PRO A 158 -3.89 -14.89 12.41
CA PRO A 158 -4.10 -14.48 13.80
C PRO A 158 -4.86 -13.14 13.85
N LEU A 159 -5.59 -12.91 14.95
CA LEU A 159 -6.26 -11.63 15.17
C LEU A 159 -5.18 -10.55 15.31
N ILE A 160 -5.07 -9.70 14.29
CA ILE A 160 -4.15 -8.57 14.27
C ILE A 160 -5.00 -7.33 14.43
N THR A 161 -4.61 -6.45 15.35
CA THR A 161 -5.27 -5.16 15.58
C THR A 161 -4.24 -4.04 15.44
N GLY A 162 -4.65 -2.92 14.83
CA GLY A 162 -3.80 -1.75 14.65
C GLY A 162 -4.61 -0.49 14.36
N HIS A 163 -3.93 0.56 13.90
CA HIS A 163 -4.50 1.85 13.57
C HIS A 163 -4.04 2.31 12.18
N ILE A 164 -4.92 3.03 11.50
CA ILE A 164 -4.55 3.81 10.31
C ILE A 164 -3.71 5.00 10.79
N ILE A 165 -2.48 5.15 10.29
CA ILE A 165 -1.54 6.18 10.76
C ILE A 165 -1.33 7.32 9.78
N ASP A 166 -1.64 7.11 8.51
CA ASP A 166 -1.52 8.18 7.51
C ASP A 166 -2.33 7.91 6.25
N ILE A 167 -2.58 9.00 5.53
CA ILE A 167 -3.14 9.01 4.19
C ILE A 167 -2.18 9.84 3.33
N PRO A 168 -1.36 9.20 2.49
CA PRO A 168 -0.39 9.94 1.70
C PRO A 168 -1.08 10.98 0.82
N LYS A 169 -0.45 12.16 0.71
CA LYS A 169 -0.98 13.40 0.07
C LYS A 169 -1.94 14.26 0.90
N GLY A 170 -2.12 13.97 2.19
CA GLY A 170 -2.64 14.95 3.16
C GLY A 170 -4.13 15.32 3.00
N VAL A 171 -4.93 14.42 2.43
CA VAL A 171 -6.39 14.54 2.50
C VAL A 171 -6.87 14.33 3.93
N THR A 172 -7.85 15.10 4.37
CA THR A 172 -8.39 15.02 5.75
C THR A 172 -9.41 13.90 5.94
N GLN A 173 -9.89 13.30 4.84
CA GLN A 173 -10.89 12.24 4.83
C GLN A 173 -10.41 11.08 3.96
N ILE A 174 -10.68 9.85 4.43
CA ILE A 174 -10.35 8.61 3.71
C ILE A 174 -11.60 8.18 2.93
N GLY A 175 -11.48 8.16 1.60
CA GLY A 175 -12.48 7.67 0.67
C GLY A 175 -12.26 6.23 0.22
N VAL A 176 -13.21 5.71 -0.55
CA VAL A 176 -13.05 4.42 -1.24
C VAL A 176 -12.00 4.57 -2.34
N LEU A 177 -11.17 3.54 -2.52
CA LEU A 177 -9.97 3.51 -3.38
C LEU A 177 -8.80 4.39 -2.91
N ASP A 178 -8.91 5.03 -1.75
CA ASP A 178 -7.73 5.67 -1.15
C ASP A 178 -6.80 4.61 -0.55
N ALA A 179 -5.50 4.85 -0.71
CA ALA A 179 -4.47 4.07 -0.07
C ALA A 179 -4.09 4.68 1.27
N VAL A 180 -4.01 3.85 2.29
CA VAL A 180 -3.74 4.21 3.68
C VAL A 180 -2.51 3.48 4.21
N THR A 181 -1.83 4.09 5.18
CA THR A 181 -0.70 3.50 5.87
C THR A 181 -1.15 2.94 7.22
N LEU A 182 -0.75 1.71 7.53
CA LEU A 182 -1.13 0.98 8.74
C LEU A 182 0.08 0.75 9.64
N ASN A 183 -0.08 0.84 10.96
CA ASN A 183 1.01 0.62 11.93
C ASN A 183 1.39 -0.85 12.17
N LYS A 184 1.03 -1.74 11.26
CA LYS A 184 1.33 -3.17 11.34
C LYS A 184 1.94 -3.64 10.04
N GLY A 185 2.95 -4.49 10.13
CA GLY A 185 3.69 -5.00 8.99
C GLY A 185 3.83 -6.52 9.00
N ARG A 186 4.81 -7.03 8.25
CA ARG A 186 5.17 -8.45 8.17
C ARG A 186 5.56 -9.02 9.53
N ARG A 187 6.21 -8.23 10.39
CA ARG A 187 6.56 -8.66 11.76
C ARG A 187 5.34 -9.00 12.61
N ASP A 188 4.22 -8.34 12.35
CA ASP A 188 2.95 -8.52 13.06
C ASP A 188 2.10 -9.64 12.40
N GLY A 189 2.55 -10.20 11.28
CA GLY A 189 1.86 -11.26 10.55
C GLY A 189 0.89 -10.77 9.46
N LEU A 190 0.89 -9.48 9.11
CA LEU A 190 0.11 -9.00 7.96
C LEU A 190 0.71 -9.49 6.65
N MET A 191 -0.16 -9.88 5.73
CA MET A 191 0.20 -10.36 4.40
C MET A 191 -0.53 -9.58 3.32
N GLU A 192 0.11 -9.46 2.15
CA GLU A 192 -0.53 -8.91 0.96
C GLU A 192 -1.73 -9.79 0.56
N GLY A 193 -2.85 -9.17 0.18
CA GLY A 193 -4.12 -9.84 -0.09
C GLY A 193 -5.04 -9.98 1.13
N GLN A 194 -4.56 -9.65 2.33
CA GLN A 194 -5.36 -9.77 3.56
C GLN A 194 -6.42 -8.68 3.64
N LEU A 195 -7.65 -9.10 3.97
CA LEU A 195 -8.76 -8.19 4.24
C LEU A 195 -8.82 -7.81 5.72
N LEU A 196 -9.00 -6.53 5.98
CA LEU A 196 -9.12 -5.95 7.31
C LEU A 196 -10.45 -5.23 7.45
N THR A 197 -10.98 -5.23 8.65
CA THR A 197 -12.19 -4.50 9.03
C THR A 197 -11.78 -3.23 9.76
N VAL A 198 -12.28 -2.08 9.34
CA VAL A 198 -12.11 -0.82 10.06
C VAL A 198 -13.23 -0.67 11.08
N ILE A 199 -12.86 -0.39 12.32
CA ILE A 199 -13.74 -0.21 13.46
C ILE A 199 -13.64 1.25 13.90
N LYS A 200 -14.78 1.95 13.87
CA LYS A 200 -14.87 3.33 14.33
C LYS A 200 -15.40 3.34 15.76
N ALA A 201 -14.67 4.02 16.63
CA ALA A 201 -15.10 4.21 18.02
C ALA A 201 -16.43 4.96 18.05
N GLY A 202 -17.37 4.48 18.88
CA GLY A 202 -18.63 5.18 19.08
C GLY A 202 -18.40 6.56 19.71
N ALA A 203 -19.23 7.54 19.33
CA ALA A 203 -19.16 8.85 19.96
C ALA A 203 -19.50 8.76 21.46
N THR A 204 -18.88 9.60 22.28
CA THR A 204 -19.31 9.76 23.68
C THR A 204 -20.46 10.76 23.70
N VAL A 205 -21.64 10.28 24.05
CA VAL A 205 -22.84 11.12 24.18
C VAL A 205 -23.07 11.45 25.65
N ARG A 206 -23.49 12.67 25.95
CA ARG A 206 -23.94 13.00 27.29
C ARG A 206 -25.37 12.52 27.45
N ASP A 207 -25.60 11.59 28.37
CA ASP A 207 -26.94 11.16 28.71
C ASP A 207 -27.74 12.36 29.24
N ALA A 208 -28.88 12.66 28.60
CA ALA A 208 -29.70 13.80 28.94
C ALA A 208 -30.40 13.67 30.32
N LEU A 209 -30.59 12.43 30.80
CA LEU A 209 -31.26 12.15 32.06
C LEU A 209 -30.28 12.09 33.24
N THR A 210 -29.15 11.41 33.06
CA THR A 210 -28.17 11.20 34.14
C THR A 210 -27.01 12.21 34.09
N GLY A 211 -26.82 12.89 32.96
CA GLY A 211 -25.73 13.84 32.74
C GLY A 211 -24.36 13.18 32.52
N THR A 212 -24.26 11.84 32.58
CA THR A 212 -23.00 11.11 32.46
C THR A 212 -22.55 10.98 31.01
N PRO A 213 -21.24 11.11 30.71
CA PRO A 213 -20.70 10.76 29.40
C PRO A 213 -20.77 9.25 29.20
N THR A 214 -21.54 8.82 28.19
CA THR A 214 -21.75 7.40 27.86
C THR A 214 -21.16 7.13 26.47
N PRO A 215 -20.17 6.23 26.35
CA PRO A 215 -19.64 5.83 25.05
C PRO A 215 -20.68 5.00 24.28
N LEU A 216 -20.93 5.37 23.03
CA LEU A 216 -21.68 4.53 22.11
C LEU A 216 -20.84 3.30 21.72
N PRO A 217 -21.49 2.20 21.31
CA PRO A 217 -20.78 1.02 20.84
C PRO A 217 -19.95 1.33 19.59
N ASP A 218 -18.85 0.60 19.46
CA ASP A 218 -18.02 0.62 18.27
C ASP A 218 -18.77 0.04 17.07
N GLU A 219 -18.54 0.62 15.90
CA GLU A 219 -19.23 0.22 14.67
C GLU A 219 -18.23 -0.15 13.56
N ARG A 220 -18.61 -1.12 12.73
CA ARG A 220 -17.88 -1.42 11.50
C ARG A 220 -18.04 -0.27 10.52
N ALA A 221 -16.92 0.33 10.15
CA ALA A 221 -16.87 1.52 9.32
C ALA A 221 -16.37 1.28 7.89
N GLY A 222 -15.65 0.19 7.63
CA GLY A 222 -15.15 -0.12 6.29
C GLY A 222 -14.35 -1.41 6.17
N THR A 223 -13.86 -1.66 4.96
CA THR A 223 -13.00 -2.81 4.61
C THR A 223 -11.73 -2.31 3.93
N LEU A 224 -10.58 -2.81 4.35
CA LEU A 224 -9.29 -2.55 3.72
C LEU A 224 -8.73 -3.83 3.08
N LEU A 225 -7.97 -3.67 2.01
CA LEU A 225 -7.14 -4.71 1.41
C LEU A 225 -5.68 -4.33 1.54
N VAL A 226 -4.90 -5.13 2.28
CA VAL A 226 -3.45 -4.97 2.32
C VAL A 226 -2.88 -5.35 0.96
N PHE A 227 -2.15 -4.45 0.31
CA PHE A 227 -1.55 -4.73 -1.00
C PHE A 227 -0.02 -4.64 -0.99
N ARG A 228 0.57 -4.12 0.08
CA ARG A 228 2.02 -4.11 0.25
C ARG A 228 2.42 -4.14 1.72
N THR A 229 3.34 -5.02 2.09
CA THR A 229 3.83 -5.12 3.48
C THR A 229 5.32 -4.78 3.58
N TYR A 230 5.67 -4.07 4.65
CA TYR A 230 7.05 -3.79 5.07
C TYR A 230 7.32 -4.49 6.40
N GLU A 231 8.49 -4.33 7.01
CA GLU A 231 8.79 -5.01 8.27
C GLU A 231 7.80 -4.59 9.38
N LYS A 232 7.59 -3.28 9.56
CA LYS A 232 6.84 -2.72 10.71
C LYS A 232 5.53 -2.02 10.36
N LEU A 233 5.29 -1.74 9.08
CA LEU A 233 4.07 -1.09 8.59
C LEU A 233 3.60 -1.74 7.30
N SER A 234 2.42 -1.36 6.82
CA SER A 234 1.89 -1.81 5.54
C SER A 234 1.05 -0.75 4.86
N TYR A 235 0.82 -0.93 3.57
CA TYR A 235 -0.13 -0.18 2.79
C TYR A 235 -1.37 -1.00 2.50
N ALA A 236 -2.52 -0.36 2.63
CA ALA A 236 -3.80 -0.95 2.33
C ALA A 236 -4.68 -0.03 1.51
N LEU A 237 -5.55 -0.60 0.68
CA LEU A 237 -6.53 0.09 -0.14
C LEU A 237 -7.89 0.01 0.54
N VAL A 238 -8.62 1.11 0.60
CA VAL A 238 -9.99 1.13 1.11
C VAL A 238 -10.93 0.56 0.04
N LEU A 239 -11.49 -0.61 0.29
CA LEU A 239 -12.45 -1.25 -0.63
C LEU A 239 -13.88 -0.74 -0.43
N SER A 240 -14.25 -0.48 0.82
CA SER A 240 -15.56 0.06 1.15
C SER A 240 -15.54 0.86 2.44
N ALA A 241 -16.44 1.83 2.54
CA ALA A 241 -16.63 2.66 3.72
C ALA A 241 -18.14 2.88 3.94
N SER A 242 -18.67 2.38 5.06
CA SER A 242 -20.04 2.65 5.51
C SER A 242 -20.12 3.96 6.30
N ARG A 243 -19.00 4.41 6.86
CA ARG A 243 -18.83 5.68 7.55
C ARG A 243 -17.54 6.36 7.12
N SER A 244 -17.43 7.66 7.40
CA SER A 244 -16.18 8.40 7.17
C SER A 244 -15.04 7.79 7.98
N LEU A 245 -14.01 7.35 7.27
CA LEU A 245 -12.79 6.79 7.82
C LEU A 245 -11.78 7.92 8.08
N ALA A 246 -10.99 7.78 9.15
CA ALA A 246 -10.00 8.77 9.58
C ALA A 246 -8.69 8.11 10.04
N VAL A 247 -7.63 8.91 10.09
CA VAL A 247 -6.39 8.56 10.79
C VAL A 247 -6.73 8.33 12.27
N GLN A 248 -6.04 7.36 12.89
CA GLN A 248 -6.31 6.79 14.22
C GLN A 248 -7.55 5.90 14.32
N ASP A 249 -8.34 5.69 13.25
CA ASP A 249 -9.36 4.63 13.29
C ASP A 249 -8.66 3.27 13.42
N ARG A 250 -9.26 2.40 14.25
CA ARG A 250 -8.76 1.05 14.53
C ARG A 250 -9.11 0.12 13.38
N PHE A 251 -8.25 -0.86 13.11
CA PHE A 251 -8.58 -1.98 12.23
C PHE A 251 -8.28 -3.31 12.91
N GLU A 252 -8.93 -4.36 12.41
CA GLU A 252 -8.67 -5.74 12.81
C GLU A 252 -8.79 -6.71 11.63
N THR A 253 -8.12 -7.86 11.70
CA THR A 253 -8.29 -8.93 10.70
C THR A 253 -9.78 -9.30 10.57
N ALA A 254 -10.30 -9.37 9.35
CA ALA A 254 -11.68 -9.80 9.14
C ALA A 254 -11.85 -11.26 9.62
N GLN A 255 -12.75 -11.49 10.57
CA GLN A 255 -13.18 -12.85 10.89
C GLN A 255 -13.93 -13.40 9.68
N GLN A 256 -13.36 -14.39 9.00
CA GLN A 256 -14.14 -15.17 8.04
C GLN A 256 -15.23 -15.87 8.84
N ALA A 257 -16.49 -15.48 8.62
CA ALA A 257 -17.63 -16.22 9.11
C ALA A 257 -17.50 -17.65 8.58
N GLN A 258 -17.39 -18.60 9.50
CA GLN A 258 -17.42 -20.04 9.20
C GLN A 258 -18.80 -20.45 8.70
#